data_AF-A0A7X5VRC0-F1
#
_entry.id   AF-A0A7X5VRC0-F1
#
_cell.length_a   1.000
_cell.length_b   1.000
_cell.length_c   1.000
_cell.angle_alpha   90.00
_cell.angle_beta   90.00
_cell.angle_gamma   90.00
#
_symmetry.space_group_name_H-M   'P 1'
#
loop_
_entity.id
_entity.type
_entity.pdbx_description
1 polymer ?
#
loop_
_entity_poly.entity_id
_entity_poly.type
_entity_poly.pdbx_seq_one_letter_code
_entity_poly.pdbx_strand_id
1 'polypeptide(L)' 'ETTDWNLIVQGEGSKVALVERFKQTPRALLLGTTSFWHGVDVPGDALSLVVVDKLPFDVPDDPLIAARIERI' A
#
# COMPACT_ATOMS: atom_id res chain seq x y z
N GLU A 1 -10.75 15.64 17.93
CA GLU A 1 -10.30 14.50 18.75
C GLU A 1 -9.35 13.66 17.91
N THR A 2 -8.12 13.42 18.38
CA THR A 2 -7.16 12.57 17.68
C THR A 2 -7.53 11.13 17.99
N THR A 3 -8.15 10.42 17.05
CA THR A 3 -8.44 8.99 17.23
C THR A 3 -7.14 8.21 17.40
N ASP A 4 -7.05 7.43 18.47
CA ASP A 4 -5.91 6.55 18.76
C ASP A 4 -5.94 5.35 17.80
N TRP A 5 -5.03 5.36 16.82
CA TRP A 5 -4.85 4.31 15.81
C TRP A 5 -3.38 3.89 15.79
N ASN A 6 -3.13 2.58 15.71
CA ASN A 6 -1.79 2.05 15.56
C ASN A 6 -1.32 2.26 14.13
N LEU A 7 -0.41 3.21 13.94
CA LEU A 7 0.17 3.47 12.63
C LEU A 7 1.32 2.49 12.35
N ILE A 8 1.24 1.81 11.21
CA ILE A 8 2.25 0.90 10.69
C ILE A 8 2.67 1.44 9.34
N VAL A 9 3.95 1.71 9.15
CA VAL A 9 4.45 2.39 7.94
C VAL A 9 5.42 1.50 7.18
N GLN A 10 5.29 1.45 5.86
CA GLN A 10 6.30 0.84 4.99
C GLN A 10 7.70 1.41 5.28
N GLY A 11 8.68 0.52 5.40
CA GLY A 11 10.06 0.88 5.73
C GLY A 11 10.46 0.50 7.15
N GLU A 12 9.50 0.30 8.06
CA GLU A 12 9.75 -0.16 9.43
C GLU A 12 9.97 -1.68 9.54
N GLY A 13 9.82 -2.41 8.43
CA GLY A 13 9.96 -3.86 8.37
C GLY A 13 9.72 -4.42 6.97
N SER A 14 9.85 -5.74 6.84
CA SER A 14 9.49 -6.42 5.59
C SER A 14 7.98 -6.35 5.34
N LYS A 15 7.55 -6.33 4.07
CA LYS A 15 6.12 -6.31 3.71
C LYS A 15 5.31 -7.37 4.44
N VAL A 16 5.84 -8.60 4.51
CA VAL A 16 5.20 -9.72 5.21
C VAL A 16 5.04 -9.41 6.70
N ALA A 17 6.10 -8.93 7.37
CA ALA A 17 6.04 -8.61 8.79
C ALA A 17 5.03 -7.49 9.10
N LEU A 18 4.97 -6.46 8.23
CA LEU A 18 4.04 -5.35 8.39
C LEU A 18 2.58 -5.78 8.19
N VAL A 19 2.30 -6.64 7.20
CA VAL A 19 0.96 -7.20 6.97
C VAL A 19 0.53 -8.10 8.12
N GLU A 20 1.41 -8.95 8.64
CA GLU A 20 1.10 -9.79 9.80
C GLU A 20 0.87 -8.96 11.07
N ARG A 21 1.68 -7.92 11.29
CA ARG A 21 1.45 -6.96 12.38
C ARG A 21 0.10 -6.28 12.25
N PHE A 22 -0.27 -5.84 11.04
CA PHE A 22 -1.56 -5.22 10.78
C PHE A 22 -2.73 -6.16 11.12
N LYS A 23 -2.69 -7.42 10.67
CA LYS A 23 -3.71 -8.44 10.97
C LYS A 23 -3.92 -8.69 12.47
N GLN A 24 -2.85 -8.60 13.26
CA GLN A 24 -2.86 -8.90 14.69
C GLN A 24 -3.15 -7.68 15.57
N THR A 25 -3.15 -6.46 15.00
CA THR A 25 -3.28 -5.21 15.76
C THR A 25 -4.67 -4.62 15.59
N PRO A 26 -5.52 -4.61 16.65
CA PRO A 26 -6.79 -3.92 16.61
C PRO A 26 -6.59 -2.42 16.34
N ARG A 27 -7.51 -1.81 15.58
CA ARG A 27 -7.48 -0.38 15.25
C ARG A 27 -6.12 0.06 14.68
N ALA A 28 -5.67 -0.64 13.65
CA ALA A 28 -4.43 -0.32 12.94
C ALA A 28 -4.68 0.37 11.60
N LEU A 29 -3.72 1.19 11.18
CA LEU A 29 -3.59 1.75 9.84
C LEU A 29 -2.26 1.31 9.27
N LEU A 30 -2.30 0.62 8.13
CA LEU A 30 -1.11 0.24 7.39
C LEU A 30 -0.95 1.16 6.18
N LEU A 31 0.10 1.98 6.19
CA LEU A 31 0.46 2.85 5.07
C LEU A 31 1.52 2.18 4.20
N GLY A 32 1.16 1.91 2.95
CA GLY A 32 2.06 1.38 1.92
C GLY A 32 1.97 2.20 0.64
N THR A 33 3.05 2.20 -0.13
CA THR A 33 3.15 2.83 -1.46
C THR A 33 3.07 1.76 -2.55
N THR A 34 3.72 1.97 -3.69
CA THR A 34 3.64 1.13 -4.90
C THR A 34 3.86 -0.37 -4.63
N SER A 35 4.69 -0.73 -3.64
CA SER A 35 5.02 -2.13 -3.33
C SER A 35 3.89 -2.94 -2.65
N PHE A 36 2.87 -2.25 -2.12
CA PHE A 36 1.71 -2.85 -1.44
C PHE A 36 0.50 -3.06 -2.35
N TRP A 37 0.56 -2.63 -3.62
CA TRP A 37 -0.52 -2.85 -4.60
C TRP A 37 -0.79 -4.32 -4.93
N HIS A 38 0.19 -5.18 -4.68
CA HIS A 38 0.11 -6.61 -4.98
C HIS A 38 0.73 -7.45 -3.86
N GLY A 39 0.23 -8.67 -3.70
CA GLY A 39 0.73 -9.61 -2.71
C GLY A 39 0.45 -9.18 -1.26
N VAL A 40 -0.64 -8.44 -1.06
CA VAL A 40 -1.23 -8.17 0.26
C VAL A 40 -2.56 -8.92 0.29
N ASP A 41 -2.66 -9.88 1.21
CA ASP A 41 -3.87 -10.65 1.44
C ASP A 41 -4.24 -10.55 2.93
N VAL A 42 -5.38 -9.92 3.19
CA VAL A 42 -5.92 -9.69 4.54
C VAL A 42 -7.38 -10.15 4.56
N PRO A 43 -7.64 -11.40 4.94
CA PRO A 43 -8.99 -11.95 4.94
C PRO A 43 -9.81 -11.51 6.15
N GLY A 44 -11.13 -11.40 5.95
CA GLY A 44 -12.12 -11.18 7.00
C GLY A 44 -12.07 -9.80 7.65
N ASP A 45 -12.46 -9.72 8.91
CA ASP A 45 -12.65 -8.46 9.65
C ASP A 45 -11.35 -7.72 9.98
N ALA A 46 -10.20 -8.33 9.69
CA ALA A 46 -8.89 -7.69 9.84
C ALA A 46 -8.69 -6.50 8.87
N LEU A 47 -9.46 -6.45 7.77
CA LEU A 47 -9.44 -5.32 6.83
C LEU A 47 -10.87 -4.83 6.57
N SER A 48 -11.20 -3.68 7.15
CA SER A 48 -12.51 -3.06 7.02
C SER A 48 -12.59 -2.02 5.90
N LEU A 49 -11.45 -1.43 5.52
CA LEU A 49 -11.37 -0.35 4.55
C LEU A 49 -10.03 -0.39 3.79
N VAL A 50 -10.11 -0.24 2.47
CA VAL A 50 -8.96 0.05 1.62
C VAL A 50 -9.10 1.45 1.08
N VAL A 51 -8.08 2.27 1.29
CA VAL A 51 -8.00 3.62 0.72
C VAL A 51 -6.91 3.63 -0.34
N VAL A 52 -7.26 4.14 -1.50
CA VAL A 52 -6.36 4.36 -2.63
C VAL A 52 -6.38 5.85 -2.93
N ASP A 53 -5.28 6.55 -2.69
CA ASP A 53 -5.18 7.99 -2.92
C ASP A 53 -5.08 8.34 -4.41
N LYS A 54 -4.38 7.51 -5.19
CA LYS A 54 -4.23 7.59 -6.64
C LYS A 54 -4.11 6.21 -7.25
N LEU A 55 -4.56 6.05 -8.49
CA LEU A 55 -4.37 4.80 -9.23
C LEU A 55 -2.88 4.58 -9.57
N PRO A 56 -2.42 3.32 -9.68
CA PRO A 56 -1.02 2.96 -9.82
C PRO A 56 -0.59 3.04 -11.29
N PHE A 57 -0.80 4.19 -11.92
CA PHE A 57 -0.37 4.42 -13.29
C PHE A 57 0.96 5.17 -13.30
N ASP A 58 1.83 4.76 -14.21
CA ASP A 58 3.07 5.48 -14.50
C ASP A 58 2.75 6.86 -15.06
N VAL A 59 3.66 7.80 -14.83
CA VAL A 59 3.54 9.15 -15.39
C VAL A 59 3.86 9.07 -16.90
N PRO A 60 2.93 9.47 -17.80
CA PRO A 60 3.14 9.35 -19.24
C PRO A 60 4.35 10.13 -19.76
N ASP A 61 4.66 11.26 -19.11
CA ASP A 61 5.74 12.17 -19.47
C ASP A 61 7.12 11.71 -18.94
N ASP A 62 7.19 10.56 -18.25
CA ASP A 62 8.47 9.97 -17.89
C ASP A 62 9.22 9.56 -19.18
N PRO A 63 10.46 10.04 -19.42
CA PRO A 63 11.18 9.79 -20.66
C PRO A 63 11.33 8.31 -21.01
N LEU A 64 11.44 7.43 -20.01
CA LEU A 64 11.56 5.99 -20.23
C LEU A 64 10.23 5.37 -20.66
N ILE A 65 9.13 5.84 -20.07
CA ILE A 65 7.77 5.38 -20.40
C ILE A 65 7.40 5.85 -21.81
N ALA A 66 7.62 7.13 -22.12
CA ALA A 66 7.38 7.69 -23.45
C ALA A 66 8.15 6.94 -24.54
N ALA A 67 9.45 6.72 -24.34
CA ALA A 67 10.28 5.96 -25.29
C ALA A 67 9.83 4.50 -25.49
N ARG A 68 9.15 3.91 -24.50
CA ARG A 68 8.59 2.54 -24.61
C ARG A 68 7.25 2.54 -25.34
N ILE A 69 6.45 3.58 -25.17
CA ILE A 69 5.18 3.76 -25.88
C ILE A 69 5.43 4.00 -27.38
N GLU A 70 6.40 4.83 -27.75
CA GLU A 70 6.75 5.11 -29.16
C GLU A 70 7.22 3.90 -29.96
N ARG A 71 7.56 2.79 -29.29
CA ARG A 71 8.01 1.54 -29.91
C ARG A 71 6.88 0.53 -30.17
N ILE A 72 5.64 0.85 -29.79
CA ILE A 72 4.43 0.04 -30.00
C ILE A 72 3.65 0.63 -31.18
#